data_AF-A0AA41QMM4-F1
#
_entry.id   AF-A0AA41QMM4-F1
#
_cell.length_a   1.000
_cell.length_b   1.000
_cell.length_c   1.000
_cell.angle_alpha   90.00
_cell.angle_beta   90.00
_cell.angle_gamma   90.00
#
_symmetry.space_group_name_H-M   'P 1'
#
loop_
_entity.id
_entity.type
_entity.pdbx_description
1 polymer ?
#
loop_
_entity_poly.entity_id
_entity_poly.type
_entity_poly.pdbx_seq_one_letter_code
_entity_poly.pdbx_strand_id
1 'polypeptide(L)'
;MPGRSIWTRYSFAWVTLALFLFSATGHWIFGWLAFAQEAEAVGQQPTFNGYFVTMMRDTLENWQSDFLQLIWNVAGLAFLLHVGSSQSKEGNERMEAKIDAILRKVDPTAGATINELDTEFARGKN
;
A
#
# COMPACT_ATOMS: atom_id res chain seq x y z
N MET A 1 -5.15 13.28 -24.62
CA MET A 1 -4.37 13.57 -23.40
C MET A 1 -3.07 12.77 -23.50
N PRO A 2 -1.87 13.38 -23.44
CA PRO A 2 -0.63 12.60 -23.48
C PRO A 2 -0.62 11.63 -22.29
N GLY A 3 -0.36 10.34 -22.57
CA GLY A 3 -0.37 9.29 -21.54
C GLY A 3 0.66 9.61 -20.46
N ARG A 4 0.22 9.64 -19.20
CA ARG A 4 1.13 9.85 -18.05
C ARG A 4 2.24 8.79 -18.09
N SER A 5 3.49 9.24 -18.05
CA SER A 5 4.69 8.41 -18.02
C SER A 5 4.63 7.39 -16.88
N ILE A 6 5.15 6.18 -17.09
CA ILE A 6 5.18 5.10 -16.09
C ILE A 6 5.85 5.55 -14.77
N TRP A 7 6.81 6.46 -14.88
CA TRP A 7 7.49 7.11 -13.76
C TRP A 7 6.55 7.95 -12.90
N THR A 8 5.64 8.71 -13.53
CA THR A 8 4.63 9.50 -12.81
C THR A 8 3.46 8.65 -12.32
N ARG A 9 3.15 7.55 -13.01
CA ARG A 9 2.06 6.64 -12.64
C ARG A 9 2.37 5.82 -11.40
N TYR A 10 3.63 5.41 -11.25
CA TYR A 10 4.12 4.58 -10.15
C TYR A 10 5.16 5.30 -9.30
N SER A 11 5.11 6.64 -9.25
CA SER A 11 6.10 7.46 -8.54
C SER A 11 6.27 7.07 -7.08
N PHE A 12 5.15 6.81 -6.38
CA PHE A 12 5.17 6.32 -5.01
C PHE A 12 5.94 5.00 -4.88
N ALA A 13 5.66 4.02 -5.76
CA ALA A 13 6.33 2.73 -5.75
C ALA A 13 7.85 2.87 -6.00
N TRP A 14 8.26 3.74 -6.92
CA TRP A 14 9.67 4.00 -7.19
C TRP A 14 10.39 4.67 -6.03
N VAL A 15 9.78 5.67 -5.39
CA VAL A 15 10.34 6.33 -4.21
C VAL A 15 10.48 5.33 -3.06
N THR A 16 9.44 4.55 -2.79
CA THR A 16 9.47 3.51 -1.75
C THR A 16 10.52 2.45 -2.06
N LEU A 17 10.63 1.99 -3.31
CA LEU A 17 11.65 1.02 -3.72
C LEU A 17 13.06 1.58 -3.53
N ALA A 18 13.30 2.84 -3.88
CA ALA A 18 14.59 3.49 -3.69
C ALA A 18 14.97 3.57 -2.21
N LEU A 19 14.03 3.99 -1.34
CA LEU A 19 14.24 4.03 0.10
C LEU A 19 14.48 2.63 0.68
N PHE A 20 13.74 1.62 0.21
CA PHE A 20 13.91 0.22 0.61
C PHE A 20 15.28 -0.31 0.21
N LEU A 21 15.72 -0.10 -1.03
CA LEU A 21 17.04 -0.56 -1.48
C LEU A 21 18.17 0.14 -0.72
N PHE A 22 18.02 1.44 -0.45
CA PHE A 22 18.97 2.20 0.35
C PHE A 22 19.09 1.64 1.77
N SER A 23 17.95 1.42 2.46
CA SER A 23 17.96 0.88 3.81
C SER A 23 18.42 -0.58 3.86
N ALA A 24 18.00 -1.41 2.90
CA ALA A 24 18.42 -2.81 2.80
C ALA A 24 19.94 -2.91 2.56
N THR A 25 20.50 -2.09 1.68
CA THR A 25 21.95 -2.05 1.46
C THR A 25 22.68 -1.64 2.74
N GLY A 26 22.18 -0.61 3.43
CA GLY A 26 22.72 -0.20 4.73
C GLY A 26 22.69 -1.32 5.77
N HIS A 27 21.56 -2.01 5.91
CA HIS A 27 21.40 -3.14 6.84
C HIS A 27 22.47 -4.22 6.61
N TRP A 28 22.76 -4.58 5.36
CA TRP A 28 23.79 -5.55 5.04
C TRP A 28 25.20 -5.02 5.31
N ILE A 29 25.51 -3.79 4.91
CA ILE A 29 26.83 -3.18 5.17
C ILE A 29 27.12 -3.12 6.67
N PHE A 30 26.19 -2.60 7.48
CA PHE A 30 26.37 -2.53 8.93
C PHE A 30 26.36 -3.93 9.57
N GLY A 31 25.59 -4.87 9.02
CA GLY A 31 25.64 -6.27 9.43
C GLY A 31 27.02 -6.89 9.23
N TRP A 32 27.73 -6.57 8.14
CA TRP A 32 29.10 -7.05 7.93
C TRP A 32 30.05 -6.49 8.98
N LEU A 33 29.94 -5.19 9.28
CA LEU A 33 30.77 -4.55 10.30
C LEU A 33 30.56 -5.19 11.68
N ALA A 34 29.31 -5.44 12.07
CA ALA A 34 28.98 -6.11 13.32
C ALA A 34 29.51 -7.55 13.35
N PHE A 35 29.25 -8.33 12.29
CA PHE A 35 29.72 -9.71 12.17
C PHE A 35 31.25 -9.82 12.21
N ALA A 36 31.97 -8.92 11.53
CA ALA A 36 33.42 -8.88 11.55
C ALA A 36 33.98 -8.53 12.94
N GLN A 37 33.35 -7.58 13.62
CA GLN A 37 33.72 -7.20 14.99
C GLN A 37 33.51 -8.37 15.98
N GLU A 38 32.41 -9.11 15.86
CA GLU A 38 32.14 -10.29 16.68
C GLU A 38 33.16 -11.40 16.44
N ALA A 39 33.49 -11.68 15.17
CA ALA A 39 34.51 -12.67 14.81
C ALA A 39 35.89 -12.31 15.40
N GLU A 40 36.29 -11.04 15.28
CA GLU A 40 37.55 -10.55 15.83
C GLU A 40 37.61 -10.67 17.37
N ALA A 41 36.49 -10.37 18.06
CA ALA A 41 36.39 -10.46 19.51
C ALA A 41 36.61 -11.90 20.05
N VAL A 42 36.30 -12.92 19.25
CA VAL A 42 36.55 -14.34 19.59
C VAL A 42 37.82 -14.90 18.93
N GLY A 43 38.66 -14.05 18.33
CA GLY A 43 39.91 -14.44 17.69
C GLY A 43 39.74 -15.23 16.39
N GLN A 44 38.58 -15.13 15.74
CA GLN A 44 38.29 -15.77 14.46
C GLN A 44 38.36 -14.76 13.31
N GLN A 45 38.56 -15.28 12.09
CA GLN A 45 38.50 -14.48 10.87
C GLN A 45 37.07 -14.52 10.31
N PRO A 46 36.48 -13.36 9.96
CA PRO A 46 35.15 -13.33 9.36
C PRO A 46 35.17 -14.01 7.99
N THR A 47 34.20 -14.90 7.76
CA THR A 47 34.01 -15.57 6.48
C THR A 47 32.75 -15.06 5.78
N PHE A 48 32.82 -14.89 4.47
CA PHE A 48 31.66 -14.46 3.69
C PHE A 48 30.48 -15.42 3.80
N ASN A 49 30.73 -16.73 3.79
CA ASN A 49 29.66 -17.73 3.92
C ASN A 49 28.96 -17.65 5.27
N GLY A 50 29.71 -17.51 6.37
CA GLY A 50 29.14 -17.33 7.70
C GLY A 50 28.29 -16.07 7.79
N TYR A 51 28.82 -14.95 7.30
CA TYR A 51 28.10 -13.69 7.21
C TYR A 51 26.81 -13.81 6.39
N PHE A 52 26.87 -14.41 5.20
CA PHE A 52 25.69 -14.55 4.33
C PHE A 52 24.58 -15.36 5.01
N VAL A 53 24.93 -16.49 5.64
CA VAL A 53 23.95 -17.32 6.36
C VAL A 53 23.35 -16.56 7.55
N THR A 54 24.18 -15.86 8.34
CA THR A 54 23.71 -15.04 9.47
C THR A 54 22.77 -13.94 9.00
N MET A 55 23.15 -13.16 7.99
CA MET A 55 22.30 -12.08 7.47
C MET A 55 21.00 -12.59 6.86
N MET A 56 21.03 -13.75 6.17
CA MET A 56 19.82 -14.38 5.66
C MET A 56 18.89 -14.82 6.79
N ARG A 57 19.44 -15.42 7.85
CA ARG A 57 18.66 -15.78 9.04
C ARG A 57 18.05 -14.54 9.65
N ASP A 58 18.84 -13.48 9.88
CA ASP A 58 18.39 -12.27 10.57
C ASP A 58 17.36 -11.49 9.71
N THR A 59 17.55 -11.44 8.39
CA THR A 59 16.58 -10.83 7.46
C THR A 59 15.27 -11.60 7.39
N LEU A 60 15.34 -12.93 7.47
CA LEU A 60 14.18 -13.81 7.46
C LEU A 60 13.72 -14.17 8.88
N GLU A 61 14.25 -13.53 9.91
CA GLU A 61 13.80 -13.82 11.26
C GLU A 61 12.39 -13.26 11.41
N ASN A 62 11.43 -14.08 11.83
CA ASN A 62 10.05 -13.65 12.07
C ASN A 62 9.30 -13.11 10.84
N TRP A 63 9.87 -13.21 9.63
CA TRP A 63 9.22 -12.69 8.40
C TRP A 63 7.80 -13.22 8.23
N GLN A 64 7.58 -14.49 8.56
CA GLN A 64 6.26 -15.12 8.45
C GLN A 64 5.23 -14.43 9.35
N SER A 65 5.56 -14.17 10.62
CA SER A 65 4.63 -13.53 11.56
C SER A 65 4.42 -12.06 11.22
N ASP A 66 5.45 -11.36 10.76
CA ASP A 66 5.36 -9.95 10.42
C ASP A 66 4.45 -9.72 9.20
N PHE A 67 4.60 -10.55 8.16
CA PHE A 67 3.70 -10.52 7.01
C PHE A 67 2.27 -10.93 7.40
N LEU A 68 2.12 -11.97 8.22
CA LEU A 68 0.80 -12.38 8.71
C LEU A 68 0.12 -11.23 9.49
N GLN A 69 0.86 -10.54 10.35
CA GLN A 69 0.37 -9.38 11.10
C GLN A 69 -0.01 -8.22 10.18
N LEU A 70 0.81 -7.89 9.19
CA LEU A 70 0.49 -6.83 8.22
C LEU A 70 -0.76 -7.17 7.41
N ILE A 71 -0.85 -8.39 6.89
CA ILE A 71 -2.02 -8.88 6.16
C ILE A 71 -3.25 -8.84 7.06
N TRP A 72 -3.14 -9.35 8.29
CA TRP A 72 -4.24 -9.36 9.24
C TRP A 72 -4.72 -7.95 9.58
N ASN A 73 -3.80 -7.01 9.80
CA ASN A 73 -4.15 -5.62 10.08
C ASN A 73 -4.84 -4.96 8.88
N VAL A 74 -4.27 -5.07 7.67
CA VAL A 74 -4.84 -4.45 6.48
C VAL A 74 -6.16 -5.11 6.08
N ALA A 75 -6.19 -6.44 5.98
CA ALA A 75 -7.38 -7.19 5.60
C ALA A 75 -8.46 -7.12 6.68
N GLY A 76 -8.09 -7.22 7.96
CA GLY A 76 -8.99 -7.10 9.09
C GLY A 76 -9.62 -5.70 9.18
N LEU A 77 -8.82 -4.63 9.06
CA LEU A 77 -9.35 -3.27 9.00
C LEU A 77 -10.20 -3.05 7.74
N ALA A 78 -9.76 -3.52 6.58
CA ALA A 78 -10.53 -3.42 5.35
C ALA A 78 -11.86 -4.17 5.47
N PHE A 79 -11.87 -5.35 6.09
CA PHE A 79 -13.08 -6.13 6.36
C PHE A 79 -14.02 -5.41 7.33
N LEU A 80 -13.51 -4.92 8.46
CA LEU A 80 -14.30 -4.17 9.44
C LEU A 80 -14.82 -2.85 8.87
N LEU A 81 -14.05 -2.16 8.04
CA LEU A 81 -14.54 -1.00 7.29
C LEU A 81 -15.60 -1.44 6.29
N HIS A 82 -15.40 -2.51 5.52
CA HIS A 82 -16.38 -2.95 4.55
C HIS A 82 -17.71 -3.38 5.19
N VAL A 83 -17.67 -4.14 6.28
CA VAL A 83 -18.85 -4.65 6.99
C VAL A 83 -19.47 -3.59 7.92
N GLY A 84 -18.64 -2.79 8.59
CA GLY A 84 -19.09 -1.77 9.55
C GLY A 84 -19.40 -0.40 8.93
N SER A 85 -18.94 -0.09 7.72
CA SER A 85 -19.21 1.18 7.04
C SER A 85 -20.49 1.16 6.20
N SER A 86 -21.60 0.70 6.77
CA SER A 86 -22.93 1.06 6.22
C SER A 86 -23.03 2.59 6.02
N GLN A 87 -22.36 3.39 6.87
CA GLN A 87 -22.14 4.83 6.74
C GLN A 87 -21.42 5.30 5.45
N SER A 88 -20.56 4.50 4.84
CA SER A 88 -19.83 4.88 3.61
C SER A 88 -20.71 4.77 2.36
N LYS A 89 -21.44 3.64 2.22
CA LYS A 89 -22.47 3.49 1.18
C LYS A 89 -23.59 4.50 1.37
N GLU A 90 -24.11 4.60 2.60
CA GLU A 90 -25.18 5.54 2.95
C GLU A 90 -24.73 7.00 2.80
N GLY A 91 -23.46 7.31 3.05
CA GLY A 91 -22.86 8.63 2.84
C GLY A 91 -22.78 9.02 1.37
N ASN A 92 -22.36 8.10 0.49
CA ASN A 92 -22.27 8.36 -0.95
C ASN A 92 -23.67 8.47 -1.58
N GLU A 93 -24.57 7.54 -1.24
CA GLU A 93 -25.98 7.58 -1.68
C GLU A 93 -26.69 8.85 -1.18
N ARG A 94 -26.43 9.27 0.07
CA ARG A 94 -26.97 10.53 0.62
C ARG A 94 -26.35 11.77 -0.04
N MET A 95 -25.09 11.71 -0.46
CA MET A 95 -24.44 12.78 -1.20
C MET A 95 -25.04 12.91 -2.61
N GLU A 96 -25.16 11.80 -3.33
CA GLU A 96 -25.82 11.70 -4.64
C GLU A 96 -27.26 12.24 -4.56
N ALA A 97 -28.06 11.79 -3.59
CA ALA A 97 -29.42 12.27 -3.39
C ALA A 97 -29.51 13.79 -3.11
N LYS A 98 -28.52 14.36 -2.38
CA LYS A 98 -28.45 15.81 -2.15
C LYS A 98 -28.07 16.57 -3.42
N ILE A 99 -27.13 16.05 -4.21
CA ILE A 99 -26.69 16.62 -5.48
C ILE A 99 -27.85 16.62 -6.49
N ASP A 100 -28.59 15.52 -6.58
CA ASP A 100 -29.78 15.40 -7.43
C ASP A 100 -30.88 16.40 -7.04
N ALA A 101 -31.12 16.55 -5.74
CA ALA A 101 -32.09 17.51 -5.23
C ALA A 101 -31.70 18.96 -5.55
N ILE A 102 -30.40 19.28 -5.58
CA ILE A 102 -29.89 20.59 -6.00
C ILE A 102 -30.02 20.75 -7.51
N LEU A 103 -29.59 19.77 -8.30
CA LEU A 103 -29.68 19.78 -9.77
C LEU A 103 -31.11 20.01 -10.25
N ARG A 104 -32.09 19.28 -9.69
CA ARG A 104 -33.52 19.47 -10.03
C ARG A 104 -34.07 20.85 -9.65
N LYS A 105 -33.50 21.52 -8.64
CA LYS A 105 -33.89 22.88 -8.25
C LYS A 105 -33.25 23.95 -9.13
N VAL A 106 -32.05 23.71 -9.66
CA VAL A 106 -31.32 24.63 -10.53
C VAL A 106 -31.79 24.48 -11.99
N ASP A 107 -32.01 23.26 -12.44
CA ASP A 107 -32.51 22.92 -13.76
C ASP A 107 -33.61 21.84 -13.65
N PRO A 108 -34.90 22.23 -13.81
CA PRO A 108 -36.03 21.30 -13.78
C PRO A 108 -35.99 20.22 -14.87
N THR A 109 -35.19 20.39 -15.93
CA THR A 109 -35.05 19.45 -17.05
C THR A 109 -33.85 18.52 -16.94
N ALA A 110 -33.04 18.65 -15.88
CA ALA A 110 -31.82 17.85 -15.66
C ALA A 110 -32.05 16.34 -15.46
N GLY A 111 -33.30 15.86 -15.47
CA GLY A 111 -33.61 14.43 -15.31
C GLY A 111 -32.97 13.53 -16.38
N ALA A 112 -32.83 14.02 -17.62
CA ALA A 112 -32.15 13.28 -18.67
C ALA A 112 -30.64 13.12 -18.37
N THR A 113 -30.00 14.20 -17.89
CA THR A 113 -28.58 14.21 -17.53
C THR A 113 -28.28 13.36 -16.31
N ILE A 114 -29.13 13.38 -15.29
CA ILE A 114 -29.00 12.50 -14.12
C ILE A 114 -29.05 11.02 -14.55
N ASN A 115 -30.02 10.64 -15.40
CA ASN A 115 -30.12 9.27 -15.91
C ASN A 115 -28.93 8.84 -16.79
N GLU A 116 -28.38 9.76 -17.58
CA GLU A 116 -27.19 9.49 -18.40
C GLU A 116 -25.96 9.24 -17.51
N LEU A 117 -25.74 10.08 -16.49
CA LEU A 117 -24.67 9.91 -15.52
C LEU A 117 -24.84 8.61 -14.72
N ASP A 118 -26.05 8.32 -14.25
CA ASP A 118 -26.33 7.07 -13.53
C ASP A 118 -26.01 5.86 -14.40
N THR A 119 -26.37 5.86 -15.69
CA THR A 119 -26.09 4.74 -16.59
C THR A 119 -24.60 4.61 -16.95
N GLU A 120 -23.89 5.71 -17.10
CA GLU A 120 -22.45 5.73 -17.37
C GLU A 120 -21.64 5.21 -16.16
N PHE A 121 -21.97 5.66 -14.95
CA PHE A 121 -21.22 5.32 -13.74
C PHE A 121 -21.73 4.06 -13.00
N ALA A 122 -23.00 3.68 -13.13
CA ALA A 122 -23.50 2.40 -12.56
C ALA A 122 -22.88 1.18 -13.25
N ARG A 123 -22.46 1.30 -14.51
CA ARG A 123 -21.79 0.22 -15.26
C ARG A 123 -20.35 -0.03 -14.82
N GLY A 124 -19.76 0.84 -13.99
CA GLY A 124 -18.41 0.70 -13.44
C GLY A 124 -18.31 -0.11 -12.13
N LYS A 125 -19.44 -0.67 -11.64
CA LYS A 125 -19.50 -1.46 -10.39
C LYS A 125 -19.49 -2.99 -10.60
N ASN A 126 -19.28 -3.49 -11.82
CA ASN A 126 -19.15 -4.93 -12.12
C ASN A 126 -17.70 -5.30 -12.45
#